data_AF-A0A9D4GAD8-F1
#
_entry.id   AF-A0A9D4GAD8-F1
#
_cell.length_a   1.000
_cell.length_b   1.000
_cell.length_c   1.000
_cell.angle_alpha   90.00
_cell.angle_beta   90.00
_cell.angle_gamma   90.00
#
_symmetry.space_group_name_H-M   'P 1'
#
loop_
_entity.id
_entity.type
_entity.pdbx_description
1 polymer ?
#
loop_
_entity_poly.entity_id
_entity_poly.type
_entity_poly.pdbx_seq_one_letter_code
_entity_poly.pdbx_strand_id
1 'polypeptide(L)'
;FIKFSELMRQFRDRVDLSEVVRQHFSSVEKRYCIISPLFHRFDREWGTVFREEDQEQSVDETETVQDPKKLCWLLFLNAKDDILSGTEELIQTYHLLLCCLEFILRDSPAFLLHPPFDSLKLEHSAIGGSSPSLNFVQRLAEKFHTSLDELQAMQTTTQTYFESLKAANGNLDVTYLENQYLSRQKESGGLDELLYLQHEATLMPNNFQRVQSGSSTHNGLDTPVTPVRAAMNTVQQLKNLISTNTDHLQPLREHFQNCASNPERSITDRASQMKLKFLSHYLETSGNGQGAVAEQRYRQATNLYYRVMKRLLDIERERLAPLKDFSSLLNNDVFHRSLLACSTEIVLTTYNVSSFDVHREQNT
;
A
#
# COMPACT_ATOMS: atom_id res chain seq x y z
N PHE A 1 -12.36 -7.33 18.87
CA PHE A 1 -10.95 -7.73 18.70
C PHE A 1 -9.98 -6.88 19.53
N ILE A 2 -9.99 -5.54 19.40
CA ILE A 2 -9.04 -4.62 20.10
C ILE A 2 -8.88 -4.93 21.60
N LYS A 3 -9.99 -5.03 22.34
CA LYS A 3 -9.98 -5.36 23.78
C LYS A 3 -9.35 -6.72 24.08
N PHE A 4 -9.57 -7.71 23.22
CA PHE A 4 -8.93 -9.03 23.35
C PHE A 4 -7.42 -8.91 23.14
N SER A 5 -6.99 -8.16 22.13
CA SER A 5 -5.56 -7.98 21.84
C SER A 5 -4.81 -7.27 22.98
N GLU A 6 -5.43 -6.27 23.60
CA GLU A 6 -4.88 -5.59 24.78
C GLU A 6 -4.69 -6.55 25.96
N LEU A 7 -5.71 -7.35 26.27
CA LEU A 7 -5.65 -8.34 27.34
C LEU A 7 -4.60 -9.42 27.04
N MET A 8 -4.51 -9.86 25.78
CA MET A 8 -3.53 -10.85 25.35
C MET A 8 -2.09 -10.32 25.42
N ARG A 9 -1.86 -9.03 25.12
CA ARG A 9 -0.56 -8.38 25.34
C ARG A 9 -0.17 -8.41 26.81
N GLN A 10 -1.08 -7.99 27.70
CA GLN A 10 -0.84 -8.03 29.15
C GLN A 10 -0.60 -9.46 29.66
N PHE A 11 -1.30 -10.44 29.10
CA PHE A 11 -1.12 -11.85 29.44
C PHE A 11 0.23 -12.39 28.96
N ARG A 12 0.62 -12.11 27.72
CA ARG A 12 1.92 -12.49 27.14
C ARG A 12 3.10 -11.97 27.96
N ASP A 13 2.99 -10.75 28.49
CA ASP A 13 4.06 -10.15 29.29
C ASP A 13 4.20 -10.82 30.68
N ARG A 14 3.19 -11.60 31.10
CA ARG A 14 3.14 -12.30 32.40
C ARG A 14 3.32 -13.81 32.29
N VAL A 15 3.24 -14.37 31.08
CA VAL A 15 3.27 -15.81 30.82
C VAL A 15 4.25 -16.12 29.70
N ASP A 16 5.10 -17.12 29.91
CA ASP A 16 6.05 -17.54 28.88
C ASP A 16 5.36 -18.38 27.79
N LEU A 17 4.81 -17.67 26.79
CA LEU A 17 4.24 -18.27 25.60
C LEU A 17 5.34 -18.75 24.64
N SER A 18 5.10 -19.90 23.99
CA SER A 18 5.98 -20.37 22.91
C SER A 18 6.12 -19.33 21.79
N GLU A 19 7.27 -19.32 21.13
CA GLU A 19 7.56 -18.39 20.03
C GLU A 19 6.52 -18.51 18.90
N VAL A 20 6.06 -19.73 18.60
CA VAL A 20 5.02 -19.99 17.60
C VAL A 20 3.71 -19.25 17.94
N VAL A 21 3.28 -19.31 19.21
CA VAL A 21 2.07 -18.63 19.66
C VAL A 21 2.24 -17.11 19.63
N ARG A 22 3.42 -16.61 20.04
CA ARG A 22 3.73 -15.16 19.99
C ARG A 22 3.73 -14.62 18.56
N GLN A 23 4.32 -15.35 17.64
CA GLN A 23 4.38 -14.98 16.21
C GLN A 23 3.00 -15.03 15.58
N HIS A 24 2.23 -16.09 15.83
CA HIS A 24 0.87 -16.22 15.31
C HIS A 24 -0.04 -15.09 15.82
N PHE A 25 -0.03 -14.80 17.12
CA PHE A 25 -0.80 -13.70 17.69
C PHE A 25 -0.39 -12.34 17.09
N SER A 26 0.92 -12.09 16.99
CA SER A 26 1.44 -10.85 16.37
C SER A 26 1.00 -10.72 14.91
N SER A 27 1.00 -11.82 14.16
CA SER A 27 0.53 -11.85 12.77
C SER A 27 -0.97 -11.54 12.66
N VAL A 28 -1.80 -12.15 13.50
CA VAL A 28 -3.25 -11.91 13.53
C VAL A 28 -3.56 -10.45 13.91
N GLU A 29 -2.85 -9.90 14.89
CA GLU A 29 -3.00 -8.51 15.30
C GLU A 29 -2.63 -7.53 14.19
N LYS A 30 -1.49 -7.74 13.54
CA LYS A 30 -1.07 -6.91 12.39
C LYS A 30 -2.06 -7.00 11.23
N ARG A 31 -2.55 -8.20 10.91
CA ARG A 31 -3.59 -8.38 9.88
C ARG A 31 -4.83 -7.56 10.21
N TYR A 32 -5.31 -7.59 11.45
CA TYR A 32 -6.44 -6.76 11.87
C TYR A 32 -6.16 -5.26 11.69
N CYS A 33 -4.98 -4.78 12.10
CA CYS A 33 -4.57 -3.39 11.96
C CYS A 33 -4.47 -2.92 10.51
N ILE A 34 -4.28 -3.85 9.55
CA ILE A 34 -4.28 -3.55 8.12
C ILE A 34 -5.70 -3.65 7.56
N ILE A 35 -6.38 -4.78 7.73
CA ILE A 35 -7.65 -5.07 7.07
C ILE A 35 -8.81 -4.23 7.62
N SER A 36 -8.86 -3.99 8.93
CA SER A 36 -9.93 -3.19 9.53
C SER A 36 -10.04 -1.76 8.96
N PRO A 37 -8.97 -0.94 8.95
CA PRO A 37 -9.04 0.39 8.35
C PRO A 37 -9.19 0.35 6.82
N LEU A 38 -8.70 -0.69 6.14
CA LEU A 38 -8.92 -0.88 4.71
C LEU A 38 -10.37 -1.14 4.38
N PHE A 39 -11.03 -2.05 5.10
CA PHE A 39 -12.44 -2.33 4.89
C PHE A 39 -13.30 -1.11 5.17
N HIS A 40 -13.03 -0.37 6.25
CA HIS A 40 -13.74 0.88 6.53
C HIS A 40 -13.62 1.89 5.38
N ARG A 41 -12.41 2.00 4.81
CA ARG A 41 -12.15 2.87 3.67
C ARG A 41 -12.87 2.36 2.42
N PHE A 42 -12.78 1.05 2.15
CA PHE A 42 -13.46 0.36 1.05
C PHE A 42 -14.97 0.62 1.08
N ASP A 43 -15.61 0.38 2.23
CA ASP A 43 -17.05 0.50 2.43
C ASP A 43 -17.54 1.92 2.07
N ARG A 44 -16.81 2.93 2.54
CA ARG A 44 -17.08 4.34 2.23
C ARG A 44 -16.81 4.69 0.77
N GLU A 45 -15.69 4.22 0.22
CA GLU A 45 -15.28 4.53 -1.16
C GLU A 45 -16.18 3.84 -2.19
N TRP A 46 -16.70 2.65 -1.87
CA TRP A 46 -17.65 1.89 -2.67
C TRP A 46 -18.86 2.74 -3.05
N GLY A 47 -19.55 3.32 -2.07
CA GLY A 47 -20.72 4.18 -2.30
C GLY A 47 -20.43 5.49 -3.05
N THR A 48 -19.16 5.84 -3.25
CA THR A 48 -18.78 6.99 -4.10
C THR A 48 -18.50 6.60 -5.55
N VAL A 49 -18.38 5.30 -5.83
CA VAL A 49 -18.05 4.75 -7.16
C VAL A 49 -19.26 4.05 -7.75
N PHE A 50 -19.95 3.24 -6.94
CA PHE A 50 -21.12 2.46 -7.31
C PHE A 50 -22.37 3.04 -6.65
N ARG A 51 -23.47 3.04 -7.39
CA ARG A 51 -24.79 3.38 -6.87
C ARG A 51 -25.33 2.21 -6.06
N GLU A 52 -25.98 2.49 -4.95
CA GLU A 52 -26.75 1.47 -4.24
C GLU A 52 -28.00 1.14 -5.05
N GLU A 53 -28.28 -0.14 -5.25
CA GLU A 53 -29.55 -0.57 -5.81
C GLU A 53 -30.63 -0.39 -4.73
N ASP A 54 -31.63 0.47 -4.99
CA ASP A 54 -32.80 0.59 -4.11
C ASP A 54 -33.51 -0.78 -4.08
N GLN A 55 -33.34 -1.53 -2.98
CA GLN A 55 -33.96 -2.85 -2.78
C GLN A 55 -35.50 -2.82 -2.74
N GLU A 56 -36.16 -1.67 -2.93
CA GLU A 56 -37.60 -1.55 -2.78
C GLU A 56 -38.42 -1.87 -4.04
N GLN A 57 -37.82 -2.10 -5.21
CA GLN A 57 -38.58 -2.41 -6.43
C GLN A 57 -37.91 -3.46 -7.34
N SER A 58 -38.02 -4.74 -6.98
CA SER A 58 -38.48 -5.78 -7.90
C SER A 58 -38.62 -7.12 -7.20
N VAL A 59 -39.86 -7.60 -7.16
CA VAL A 59 -40.21 -8.98 -6.89
C VAL A 59 -39.96 -9.75 -8.19
N ASP A 60 -38.80 -10.39 -8.32
CA ASP A 60 -38.66 -11.61 -9.12
C ASP A 60 -37.40 -12.38 -8.67
N GLU A 61 -37.60 -13.34 -7.78
CA GLU A 61 -36.60 -14.31 -7.32
C GLU A 61 -36.32 -15.34 -8.42
N THR A 62 -35.48 -15.04 -9.42
CA THR A 62 -34.95 -16.11 -10.32
C THR A 62 -33.53 -15.94 -10.86
N GLU A 63 -32.83 -14.84 -10.62
CA GLU A 63 -31.38 -14.77 -10.90
C GLU A 63 -30.66 -14.38 -9.62
N THR A 64 -29.75 -15.24 -9.14
CA THR A 64 -28.79 -14.87 -8.09
C THR A 64 -27.90 -13.75 -8.63
N VAL A 65 -28.37 -12.51 -8.54
CA VAL A 65 -27.56 -11.32 -8.87
C VAL A 65 -26.36 -11.37 -7.93
N GLN A 66 -25.18 -11.62 -8.49
CA GLN A 66 -23.94 -11.66 -7.72
C GLN A 66 -23.74 -10.27 -7.11
N ASP A 67 -23.68 -10.19 -5.77
CA ASP A 67 -23.37 -8.94 -5.08
C ASP A 67 -21.95 -8.47 -5.49
N PRO A 68 -21.83 -7.37 -6.27
CA PRO A 68 -20.55 -6.92 -6.80
C PRO A 68 -19.59 -6.46 -5.69
N LYS A 69 -20.12 -6.01 -4.55
CA LYS A 69 -19.32 -5.60 -3.38
C LYS A 69 -18.72 -6.82 -2.70
N LYS A 70 -19.53 -7.87 -2.47
CA LYS A 70 -19.04 -9.16 -1.96
C LYS A 70 -18.01 -9.77 -2.90
N LEU A 71 -18.27 -9.76 -4.21
CA LEU A 71 -17.34 -10.27 -5.21
C LEU A 71 -15.99 -9.51 -5.19
N CYS A 72 -16.02 -8.18 -5.13
CA CYS A 72 -14.82 -7.34 -5.03
C CYS A 72 -14.00 -7.68 -3.78
N TRP A 73 -14.67 -7.80 -2.63
CA TRP A 73 -14.00 -8.13 -1.37
C TRP A 73 -13.39 -9.54 -1.41
N LEU A 74 -14.11 -10.54 -1.91
CA LEU A 74 -13.59 -11.90 -2.09
C LEU A 74 -12.39 -11.97 -3.04
N LEU A 75 -12.45 -11.23 -4.15
CA LEU A 75 -11.33 -11.13 -5.08
C LEU A 75 -10.10 -10.55 -4.38
N PHE A 76 -10.28 -9.49 -3.59
CA PHE A 76 -9.22 -8.88 -2.80
C PHE A 76 -8.63 -9.86 -1.77
N LEU A 77 -9.46 -10.59 -1.01
CA LEU A 77 -8.98 -11.52 0.01
C LEU A 77 -8.13 -12.65 -0.60
N ASN A 78 -8.59 -13.25 -1.71
CA ASN A 78 -7.82 -14.29 -2.40
C ASN A 78 -6.52 -13.74 -3.00
N ALA A 79 -6.59 -12.57 -3.66
CA ALA A 79 -5.43 -11.93 -4.25
C ALA A 79 -4.38 -11.50 -3.20
N LYS A 80 -4.83 -11.05 -2.03
CA LYS A 80 -3.94 -10.67 -0.91
C LYS A 80 -3.08 -11.84 -0.50
N ASP A 81 -3.68 -13.01 -0.31
CA ASP A 81 -2.98 -14.19 0.17
C ASP A 81 -2.02 -14.77 -0.88
N ASP A 82 -2.30 -14.60 -2.18
CA ASP A 82 -1.44 -15.10 -3.25
C ASP A 82 -0.34 -14.11 -3.66
N ILE A 83 -0.66 -12.82 -3.79
CA ILE A 83 0.24 -11.78 -4.33
C ILE A 83 1.05 -11.10 -3.23
N LEU A 84 0.44 -10.87 -2.07
CA LEU A 84 1.02 -10.14 -0.95
C LEU A 84 1.35 -11.07 0.23
N SER A 85 1.59 -12.35 -0.05
CA SER A 85 2.01 -13.32 0.97
C SER A 85 3.27 -12.83 1.69
N GLY A 86 3.16 -12.58 3.00
CA GLY A 86 4.27 -12.07 3.83
C GLY A 86 4.44 -10.55 3.83
N THR A 87 3.69 -9.81 3.04
CA THR A 87 3.72 -8.33 3.04
C THR A 87 2.80 -7.77 4.13
N GLU A 88 3.36 -6.94 5.01
CA GLU A 88 2.63 -6.25 6.09
C GLU A 88 2.46 -4.73 5.82
N GLU A 89 2.56 -4.31 4.54
CA GLU A 89 2.48 -2.91 4.13
C GLU A 89 1.03 -2.49 3.79
N LEU A 90 0.43 -1.63 4.63
CA LEU A 90 -0.94 -1.12 4.44
C LEU A 90 -1.17 -0.50 3.04
N ILE A 91 -0.18 0.22 2.51
CA ILE A 91 -0.32 0.96 1.25
C ILE A 91 -0.39 -0.02 0.07
N GLN A 92 0.47 -1.05 0.05
CA GLN A 92 0.42 -2.07 -0.99
C GLN A 92 -0.90 -2.84 -0.97
N THR A 93 -1.36 -3.21 0.23
CA THR A 93 -2.65 -3.88 0.40
C THR A 93 -3.81 -3.00 -0.06
N TYR A 94 -3.74 -1.68 0.17
CA TYR A 94 -4.73 -0.74 -0.38
C TYR A 94 -4.66 -0.61 -1.90
N HIS A 95 -3.47 -0.55 -2.50
CA HIS A 95 -3.34 -0.54 -3.96
C HIS A 95 -3.91 -1.81 -4.58
N LEU A 96 -3.68 -2.97 -3.97
CA LEU A 96 -4.28 -4.23 -4.40
C LEU A 96 -5.81 -4.16 -4.37
N LEU A 97 -6.39 -3.67 -3.27
CA LEU A 97 -7.84 -3.47 -3.16
C LEU A 97 -8.39 -2.54 -4.25
N LEU A 98 -7.68 -1.46 -4.56
CA LEU A 98 -8.05 -0.57 -5.66
C LEU A 98 -7.96 -1.26 -7.03
N CYS A 99 -7.01 -2.17 -7.25
CA CYS A 99 -6.96 -2.99 -8.46
C CYS A 99 -8.15 -3.94 -8.55
N CYS A 100 -8.59 -4.53 -7.43
CA CYS A 100 -9.83 -5.34 -7.40
C CYS A 100 -11.05 -4.49 -7.74
N LEU A 101 -11.17 -3.29 -7.15
CA LEU A 101 -12.24 -2.35 -7.45
C LEU A 101 -12.24 -1.93 -8.92
N GLU A 102 -11.06 -1.63 -9.48
CA GLU A 102 -10.90 -1.28 -10.90
C GLU A 102 -11.32 -2.42 -11.82
N PHE A 103 -11.00 -3.66 -11.45
CA PHE A 103 -11.37 -4.85 -12.19
C PHE A 103 -12.91 -5.01 -12.25
N ILE A 104 -13.60 -4.92 -11.10
CA ILE A 104 -15.07 -4.95 -11.07
C ILE A 104 -15.69 -3.77 -11.82
N LEU A 105 -15.08 -2.59 -11.71
CA LEU A 105 -15.52 -1.39 -12.39
C LEU A 105 -15.49 -1.55 -13.91
N ARG A 106 -14.49 -2.25 -14.48
CA ARG A 106 -14.42 -2.52 -15.94
C ARG A 106 -15.61 -3.27 -16.48
N ASP A 107 -16.16 -4.21 -15.73
CA ASP A 107 -17.29 -5.05 -16.16
C ASP A 107 -18.65 -4.45 -15.76
N SER A 108 -18.68 -3.49 -14.84
CA SER A 108 -19.92 -2.89 -14.33
C SER A 108 -20.57 -1.90 -15.29
N PRO A 109 -21.86 -2.01 -15.64
CA PRO A 109 -22.50 -1.08 -16.58
C PRO A 109 -22.55 0.37 -16.06
N ALA A 110 -22.53 1.34 -16.97
CA ALA A 110 -22.40 2.76 -16.63
C ALA A 110 -23.50 3.29 -15.69
N PHE A 111 -24.72 2.75 -15.77
CA PHE A 111 -25.84 3.20 -14.93
C PHE A 111 -25.68 2.84 -13.45
N LEU A 112 -24.85 1.83 -13.11
CA LEU A 112 -24.50 1.48 -11.73
C LEU A 112 -23.37 2.34 -11.17
N LEU A 113 -22.80 3.25 -11.97
CA LEU A 113 -21.63 4.03 -11.57
C LEU A 113 -22.01 5.48 -11.26
N HIS A 114 -21.29 6.08 -10.32
CA HIS A 114 -21.30 7.53 -10.10
C HIS A 114 -20.29 8.24 -11.01
N PRO A 115 -20.50 9.54 -11.32
CA PRO A 115 -19.48 10.36 -11.96
C PRO A 115 -18.15 10.37 -11.19
N PRO A 116 -17.00 10.39 -11.89
CA PRO A 116 -16.84 10.49 -13.35
C PRO A 116 -16.85 9.14 -14.09
N PHE A 117 -17.05 8.01 -13.39
CA PHE A 117 -16.84 6.68 -13.96
C PHE A 117 -17.92 6.26 -14.97
N ASP A 118 -19.17 6.69 -14.74
CA ASP A 118 -20.27 6.52 -15.69
C ASP A 118 -19.98 7.22 -17.03
N SER A 119 -19.56 8.47 -16.96
CA SER A 119 -19.31 9.38 -18.07
C SER A 119 -18.16 8.86 -18.92
N LEU A 120 -17.10 8.37 -18.28
CA LEU A 120 -15.97 7.73 -18.96
C LEU A 120 -16.38 6.49 -19.75
N LYS A 121 -17.30 5.66 -19.22
CA LYS A 121 -17.83 4.50 -19.96
C LYS A 121 -18.65 4.94 -21.16
N LEU A 122 -19.54 5.91 -20.98
CA LEU A 122 -20.40 6.42 -22.04
C LEU A 122 -19.60 7.06 -23.18
N GLU A 123 -18.58 7.86 -22.86
CA GLU A 123 -17.67 8.46 -23.83
C GLU A 123 -16.92 7.39 -24.64
N HIS A 124 -16.42 6.34 -23.98
CA HIS A 124 -15.70 5.27 -24.65
C HIS A 124 -16.60 4.46 -25.60
N SER A 125 -17.85 4.18 -25.19
CA SER A 125 -18.84 3.53 -26.05
C SER A 125 -19.23 4.40 -27.26
N ALA A 126 -19.26 5.73 -27.11
CA ALA A 126 -19.61 6.66 -28.18
C ALA A 126 -18.51 6.85 -29.26
N ILE A 127 -17.23 6.70 -28.89
CA ILE A 127 -16.08 6.94 -29.78
C ILE A 127 -15.67 5.68 -30.58
N GLY A 128 -16.41 4.57 -30.47
CA GLY A 128 -16.18 3.37 -31.29
C GLY A 128 -14.88 2.62 -30.96
N GLY A 129 -14.46 2.60 -29.68
CA GLY A 129 -13.37 1.76 -29.18
C GLY A 129 -11.96 2.06 -29.73
N SER A 130 -11.76 3.13 -30.52
CA SER A 130 -10.48 3.43 -31.19
C SER A 130 -9.61 4.51 -30.50
N SER A 131 -9.95 4.93 -29.27
CA SER A 131 -9.19 5.92 -28.47
C SER A 131 -8.80 5.31 -27.11
N PRO A 132 -7.81 5.87 -26.35
CA PRO A 132 -6.96 5.12 -25.43
C PRO A 132 -7.76 4.37 -24.38
N SER A 133 -7.21 3.24 -23.94
CA SER A 133 -7.73 2.39 -22.86
C SER A 133 -8.40 3.21 -21.76
N LEU A 134 -9.61 2.81 -21.34
CA LEU A 134 -10.31 3.42 -20.21
C LEU A 134 -9.35 3.56 -19.01
N ASN A 135 -8.94 4.79 -18.70
CA ASN A 135 -7.95 5.08 -17.66
C ASN A 135 -8.59 5.10 -16.26
N PHE A 136 -9.33 4.05 -15.90
CA PHE A 136 -9.96 3.94 -14.58
C PHE A 136 -8.95 4.01 -13.44
N VAL A 137 -7.77 3.41 -13.62
CA VAL A 137 -6.65 3.50 -12.67
C VAL A 137 -6.26 4.95 -12.37
N GLN A 138 -6.12 5.77 -13.41
CA GLN A 138 -5.77 7.18 -13.23
C GLN A 138 -6.85 7.91 -12.43
N ARG A 139 -8.12 7.64 -12.75
CA ARG A 139 -9.27 8.27 -12.08
C ARG A 139 -9.43 7.83 -10.64
N LEU A 140 -9.17 6.56 -10.34
CA LEU A 140 -9.12 6.03 -8.98
C LEU A 140 -7.96 6.65 -8.20
N ALA A 141 -6.78 6.78 -8.83
CA ALA A 141 -5.63 7.43 -8.22
C ALA A 141 -5.89 8.90 -7.87
N GLU A 142 -6.50 9.65 -8.80
CA GLU A 142 -6.93 11.04 -8.60
C GLU A 142 -7.98 11.15 -7.49
N LYS A 143 -9.06 10.36 -7.57
CA LYS A 143 -10.19 10.40 -6.64
C LYS A 143 -9.81 10.04 -5.21
N PHE A 144 -8.93 9.04 -5.05
CA PHE A 144 -8.54 8.52 -3.73
C PHE A 144 -7.16 9.01 -3.26
N HIS A 145 -6.59 9.98 -3.98
CA HIS A 145 -5.33 10.64 -3.67
C HIS A 145 -4.17 9.67 -3.41
N THR A 146 -4.02 8.68 -4.30
CA THR A 146 -2.96 7.68 -4.22
C THR A 146 -1.95 7.82 -5.35
N SER A 147 -0.79 7.16 -5.21
CA SER A 147 0.28 7.21 -6.22
C SER A 147 -0.13 6.45 -7.48
N LEU A 148 -0.22 7.15 -8.61
CA LEU A 148 -0.54 6.54 -9.91
C LEU A 148 0.48 5.46 -10.29
N ASP A 149 1.77 5.77 -10.19
CA ASP A 149 2.85 4.84 -10.57
C ASP A 149 2.81 3.52 -9.78
N GLU A 150 2.53 3.58 -8.48
CA GLU A 150 2.45 2.38 -7.63
C GLU A 150 1.18 1.58 -7.91
N LEU A 151 0.06 2.28 -8.14
CA LEU A 151 -1.19 1.62 -8.51
C LEU A 151 -1.10 0.94 -9.88
N GLN A 152 -0.44 1.54 -10.86
CA GLN A 152 -0.17 0.94 -12.16
C GLN A 152 0.78 -0.27 -12.07
N ALA A 153 1.82 -0.18 -11.24
CA ALA A 153 2.70 -1.31 -10.97
C ALA A 153 1.94 -2.48 -10.31
N MET A 154 1.07 -2.20 -9.34
CA MET A 154 0.21 -3.20 -8.72
C MET A 154 -0.77 -3.79 -9.74
N GLN A 155 -1.38 -2.96 -10.58
CA GLN A 155 -2.30 -3.43 -11.62
C GLN A 155 -1.62 -4.40 -12.59
N THR A 156 -0.39 -4.10 -13.01
CA THR A 156 0.39 -4.98 -13.88
C THR A 156 0.62 -6.35 -13.22
N THR A 157 0.86 -6.35 -11.92
CA THR A 157 1.05 -7.57 -11.12
C THR A 157 -0.25 -8.37 -10.99
N THR A 158 -1.37 -7.70 -10.78
CA THR A 158 -2.67 -8.35 -10.54
C THR A 158 -3.37 -8.81 -11.81
N GLN A 159 -3.06 -8.22 -12.97
CA GLN A 159 -3.80 -8.46 -14.21
C GLN A 159 -3.81 -9.95 -14.60
N THR A 160 -2.65 -10.60 -14.66
CA THR A 160 -2.57 -12.02 -15.01
C THR A 160 -3.26 -12.90 -13.97
N TYR A 161 -3.18 -12.53 -12.70
CA TYR A 161 -3.84 -13.26 -11.62
C TYR A 161 -5.37 -13.20 -11.75
N PHE A 162 -5.96 -12.02 -11.95
CA PHE A 162 -7.41 -11.87 -12.11
C PHE A 162 -7.93 -12.61 -13.34
N GLU A 163 -7.22 -12.55 -14.47
CA GLU A 163 -7.61 -13.32 -15.66
C GLU A 163 -7.57 -14.83 -15.42
N SER A 164 -6.63 -15.33 -14.59
CA SER A 164 -6.55 -16.76 -14.26
C SER A 164 -7.69 -17.27 -13.38
N LEU A 165 -8.39 -16.37 -12.67
CA LEU A 165 -9.53 -16.71 -11.81
C LEU A 165 -10.86 -16.76 -12.56
N LYS A 166 -10.93 -16.24 -13.79
CA LYS A 166 -12.15 -16.27 -14.60
C LYS A 166 -12.49 -17.71 -14.99
N ALA A 167 -13.78 -18.05 -14.90
CA ALA A 167 -14.28 -19.32 -15.43
C ALA A 167 -14.31 -19.29 -16.97
N ALA A 168 -14.66 -20.43 -17.60
CA ALA A 168 -14.72 -20.54 -19.06
C ALA A 168 -15.71 -19.57 -19.74
N ASN A 169 -16.67 -19.04 -18.97
CA ASN A 169 -17.62 -18.01 -19.41
C ASN A 169 -17.06 -16.57 -19.33
N GLY A 170 -15.82 -16.40 -18.86
CA GLY A 170 -15.16 -15.09 -18.69
C GLY A 170 -15.53 -14.35 -17.40
N ASN A 171 -16.42 -14.89 -16.58
CA ASN A 171 -16.87 -14.25 -15.34
C ASN A 171 -16.19 -14.88 -14.12
N LEU A 172 -16.12 -14.12 -13.03
CA LEU A 172 -15.75 -14.65 -11.72
C LEU A 172 -16.95 -15.38 -11.09
N ASP A 173 -16.65 -16.46 -10.37
CA ASP A 173 -17.64 -17.20 -9.58
C ASP A 173 -17.45 -16.87 -8.10
N VAL A 174 -18.43 -16.16 -7.53
CA VAL A 174 -18.48 -15.79 -6.11
C VAL A 174 -18.36 -17.02 -5.21
N THR A 175 -19.06 -18.10 -5.56
CA THR A 175 -19.11 -19.33 -4.75
C THR A 175 -17.76 -20.02 -4.75
N TYR A 176 -17.09 -20.06 -5.90
CA TYR A 176 -15.74 -20.61 -6.02
C TYR A 176 -14.73 -19.83 -5.16
N LEU A 177 -14.72 -18.49 -5.29
CA LEU A 177 -13.81 -17.62 -4.53
C LEU A 177 -14.07 -17.67 -3.02
N GLU A 178 -15.33 -17.76 -2.61
CA GLU A 178 -15.72 -17.91 -1.21
C GLU A 178 -15.26 -19.23 -0.62
N ASN A 179 -15.47 -20.35 -1.35
CA ASN A 179 -14.98 -21.66 -0.91
C ASN A 179 -13.45 -21.71 -0.84
N GLN A 180 -12.75 -21.09 -1.80
CA GLN A 180 -11.29 -21.00 -1.79
C GLN A 180 -10.80 -20.22 -0.57
N TYR A 181 -11.40 -19.05 -0.29
CA TYR A 181 -11.07 -18.25 0.88
C TYR A 181 -11.32 -19.02 2.19
N LEU A 182 -12.52 -19.58 2.38
CA LEU A 182 -12.89 -20.29 3.61
C LEU A 182 -11.98 -21.50 3.88
N SER A 183 -11.53 -22.19 2.83
CA SER A 183 -10.59 -23.30 2.95
C SER A 183 -9.23 -22.83 3.50
N ARG A 184 -8.67 -21.75 2.95
CA ARG A 184 -7.42 -21.14 3.44
C ARG A 184 -7.58 -20.56 4.86
N GLN A 185 -8.74 -19.99 5.14
CA GLN A 185 -9.06 -19.43 6.45
C GLN A 185 -9.05 -20.52 7.53
N LYS A 186 -9.64 -21.67 7.24
CA LYS A 186 -9.66 -22.83 8.14
C LYS A 186 -8.26 -23.38 8.42
N GLU A 187 -7.37 -23.36 7.43
CA GLU A 187 -5.98 -23.78 7.59
C GLU A 187 -5.15 -22.78 8.40
N SER A 188 -5.35 -21.48 8.18
CA SER A 188 -4.57 -20.43 8.84
C SER A 188 -5.00 -20.15 10.28
N GLY A 189 -6.27 -20.40 10.64
CA GLY A 189 -6.81 -20.16 11.98
C GLY A 189 -6.90 -18.68 12.38
N GLY A 190 -6.91 -17.77 11.39
CA GLY A 190 -6.96 -16.32 11.61
C GLY A 190 -8.37 -15.75 11.83
N LEU A 191 -8.51 -14.44 11.64
CA LEU A 191 -9.81 -13.75 11.65
C LEU A 191 -10.55 -13.99 10.34
N ASP A 192 -11.83 -14.31 10.40
CA ASP A 192 -12.68 -14.39 9.21
C ASP A 192 -12.98 -12.98 8.69
N GLU A 193 -12.24 -12.58 7.67
CA GLU A 193 -12.27 -11.27 7.03
C GLU A 193 -13.54 -11.08 6.17
N LEU A 194 -14.35 -12.12 5.92
CA LEU A 194 -15.66 -11.95 5.27
C LEU A 194 -16.71 -11.33 6.19
N LEU A 195 -16.57 -11.52 7.50
CA LEU A 195 -17.51 -10.97 8.48
C LEU A 195 -17.53 -9.44 8.52
N TYR A 196 -16.51 -8.79 7.95
CA TYR A 196 -16.52 -7.33 7.72
C TYR A 196 -17.70 -6.88 6.85
N LEU A 197 -18.08 -7.66 5.82
CA LEU A 197 -19.24 -7.35 4.96
C LEU A 197 -20.57 -7.34 5.71
N GLN A 198 -20.63 -8.04 6.84
CA GLN A 198 -21.81 -8.11 7.71
C GLN A 198 -21.73 -7.11 8.88
N HIS A 199 -20.71 -6.24 8.89
CA HIS A 199 -20.42 -5.28 9.97
C HIS A 199 -20.39 -5.96 11.35
N GLU A 200 -19.80 -7.16 11.42
CA GLU A 200 -19.82 -8.01 12.60
C GLU A 200 -19.13 -7.34 13.80
N ALA A 201 -19.84 -7.30 14.94
CA ALA A 201 -19.46 -6.47 16.09
C ALA A 201 -18.10 -6.82 16.71
N THR A 202 -17.63 -8.08 16.60
CA THR A 202 -16.31 -8.45 17.14
C THR A 202 -15.16 -7.95 16.28
N LEU A 203 -15.37 -7.68 14.99
CA LEU A 203 -14.37 -7.11 14.08
C LEU A 203 -14.43 -5.59 13.96
N MET A 204 -15.60 -4.98 14.16
CA MET A 204 -15.74 -3.52 14.04
C MET A 204 -15.11 -2.78 15.23
N PRO A 205 -14.30 -1.73 15.02
CA PRO A 205 -13.86 -0.85 16.09
C PRO A 205 -15.07 -0.11 16.71
N ASN A 206 -15.09 0.12 18.02
CA ASN A 206 -16.20 0.83 18.70
C ASN A 206 -16.53 2.23 18.09
N ASN A 207 -15.58 2.86 17.40
CA ASN A 207 -15.75 4.15 16.74
C ASN A 207 -16.68 4.08 15.50
N PHE A 208 -17.00 2.89 14.99
CA PHE A 208 -17.84 2.69 13.81
C PHE A 208 -19.30 3.16 14.03
N GLN A 209 -19.84 2.97 15.23
CA GLN A 209 -21.21 3.39 15.54
C GLN A 209 -21.37 4.91 15.60
N ARG A 210 -20.31 5.66 15.91
CA ARG A 210 -20.39 7.12 16.08
C ARG A 210 -20.44 7.89 14.75
N VAL A 211 -19.85 7.34 13.68
CA VAL A 211 -19.81 8.01 12.36
C VAL A 211 -21.14 7.84 11.60
N GLN A 212 -21.86 6.74 11.80
CA GLN A 212 -23.14 6.49 11.13
C GLN A 212 -24.31 7.31 11.73
N SER A 213 -24.20 7.79 12.98
CA SER A 213 -25.30 8.48 13.68
C SER A 213 -25.20 10.01 13.74
N GLY A 214 -24.34 10.65 12.94
CA GLY A 214 -24.06 12.08 13.03
C GLY A 214 -24.52 12.90 11.82
N SER A 215 -25.79 13.29 11.76
CA SER A 215 -26.17 14.51 11.05
C SER A 215 -25.69 15.71 11.88
N SER A 216 -24.60 16.35 11.45
CA SER A 216 -24.28 17.68 11.99
C SER A 216 -23.42 18.46 11.02
N THR A 217 -24.07 19.45 10.43
CA THR A 217 -23.50 20.69 9.92
C THR A 217 -22.46 21.24 10.90
N HIS A 218 -21.18 21.08 10.57
CA HIS A 218 -20.13 21.96 11.07
C HIS A 218 -19.13 22.24 9.96
N ASN A 219 -18.88 23.53 9.75
CA ASN A 219 -18.02 24.09 8.73
C ASN A 219 -16.66 23.40 8.68
N GLY A 220 -16.15 23.20 7.47
CA GLY A 220 -14.90 22.49 7.20
C GLY A 220 -13.71 23.05 7.98
N LEU A 221 -13.09 22.18 8.77
CA LEU A 221 -11.66 22.05 9.06
C LEU A 221 -11.53 20.78 9.92
N ASP A 222 -10.71 19.84 9.47
CA ASP A 222 -10.35 18.57 10.11
C ASP A 222 -11.39 17.44 10.17
N THR A 223 -11.59 16.81 9.01
CA THR A 223 -11.97 15.38 9.00
C THR A 223 -10.80 14.59 9.60
N PRO A 224 -11.00 13.73 10.62
CA PRO A 224 -9.92 12.95 11.20
C PRO A 224 -9.24 12.11 10.11
N VAL A 225 -7.91 12.23 10.02
CA VAL A 225 -7.11 11.55 9.01
C VAL A 225 -7.22 10.05 9.26
N THR A 226 -7.75 9.29 8.29
CA THR A 226 -7.80 7.83 8.42
C THR A 226 -6.39 7.24 8.37
N PRO A 227 -6.11 6.08 9.01
CA PRO A 227 -4.77 5.48 9.01
C PRO A 227 -4.19 5.30 7.59
N VAL A 228 -5.03 4.92 6.63
CA VAL A 228 -4.60 4.80 5.23
C VAL A 228 -4.21 6.16 4.64
N ARG A 229 -4.95 7.23 4.93
CA ARG A 229 -4.64 8.59 4.46
C ARG A 229 -3.40 9.16 5.16
N ALA A 230 -3.21 8.88 6.45
CA ALA A 230 -2.00 9.26 7.18
C ALA A 230 -0.76 8.61 6.55
N ALA A 231 -0.79 7.29 6.34
CA ALA A 231 0.29 6.56 5.70
C ALA A 231 0.61 7.10 4.29
N MET A 232 -0.43 7.34 3.47
CA MET A 232 -0.26 7.94 2.16
C MET A 232 0.37 9.33 2.21
N ASN A 233 -0.08 10.19 3.12
CA ASN A 233 0.47 11.54 3.28
C ASN A 233 1.97 11.49 3.62
N THR A 234 2.38 10.62 4.55
CA THR A 234 3.79 10.46 4.93
C THR A 234 4.63 9.97 3.75
N VAL A 235 4.13 9.00 2.99
CA VAL A 235 4.79 8.53 1.76
C VAL A 235 4.91 9.65 0.72
N GLN A 236 3.85 10.44 0.51
CA GLN A 236 3.86 11.54 -0.45
C GLN A 236 4.82 12.65 -0.02
N GLN A 237 4.90 12.95 1.28
CA GLN A 237 5.91 13.88 1.81
C GLN A 237 7.33 13.40 1.52
N LEU A 238 7.62 12.12 1.78
CA LEU A 238 8.91 11.53 1.45
C LEU A 238 9.21 11.62 -0.05
N LYS A 239 8.25 11.25 -0.91
CA LYS A 239 8.36 11.36 -2.37
C LYS A 239 8.69 12.79 -2.79
N ASN A 240 7.93 13.77 -2.32
CA ASN A 240 8.18 15.18 -2.63
C ASN A 240 9.57 15.65 -2.19
N LEU A 241 10.08 15.12 -1.07
CA LEU A 241 11.45 15.40 -0.61
C LEU A 241 12.53 14.78 -1.52
N ILE A 242 12.29 13.62 -2.12
CA ILE A 242 13.29 12.88 -2.93
C ILE A 242 13.15 13.08 -4.45
N SER A 243 12.04 13.63 -4.94
CA SER A 243 11.70 13.78 -6.37
C SER A 243 12.52 14.83 -7.14
N THR A 244 13.75 15.14 -6.75
CA THR A 244 14.59 16.14 -7.45
C THR A 244 15.76 15.53 -8.22
N ASN A 245 15.79 15.84 -9.52
CA ASN A 245 16.77 15.63 -10.58
C ASN A 245 17.11 14.20 -11.02
N THR A 246 17.01 13.99 -12.33
CA THR A 246 17.27 12.76 -13.10
C THR A 246 18.73 12.27 -13.02
N ASP A 247 19.66 13.14 -12.60
CA ASP A 247 21.06 12.79 -12.32
C ASP A 247 21.43 13.20 -10.89
N HIS A 248 21.38 12.24 -9.96
CA HIS A 248 21.73 12.44 -8.55
C HIS A 248 23.23 12.67 -8.32
N LEU A 249 24.08 12.32 -9.29
CA LEU A 249 25.53 12.49 -9.20
C LEU A 249 25.95 13.88 -9.65
N GLN A 250 25.23 14.49 -10.60
CA GLN A 250 25.57 15.82 -11.13
C GLN A 250 25.83 16.88 -10.03
N PRO A 251 24.98 17.03 -8.99
CA PRO A 251 25.24 18.01 -7.93
C PRO A 251 26.45 17.66 -7.05
N LEU A 252 26.86 16.40 -7.01
CA LEU A 252 27.98 15.90 -6.19
C LEU A 252 29.32 15.92 -6.93
N ARG A 253 29.31 15.99 -8.27
CA ARG A 253 30.54 15.95 -9.10
C ARG A 253 31.59 16.98 -8.69
N GLU A 254 31.18 18.20 -8.31
CA GLU A 254 32.12 19.23 -7.85
C GLU A 254 32.87 18.77 -6.59
N HIS A 255 32.17 18.19 -5.62
CA HIS A 255 32.78 17.66 -4.40
C HIS A 255 33.71 16.48 -4.69
N PHE A 256 33.34 15.61 -5.64
CA PHE A 256 34.16 14.46 -6.05
C PHE A 256 35.45 14.87 -6.77
N GLN A 257 35.38 15.88 -7.64
CA GLN A 257 36.54 16.41 -8.37
C GLN A 257 37.53 17.15 -7.47
N ASN A 258 37.06 17.72 -6.36
CA ASN A 258 37.90 18.39 -5.37
C ASN A 258 38.63 17.41 -4.43
N CYS A 259 38.33 16.11 -4.51
CA CYS A 259 39.02 15.09 -3.72
C CYS A 259 40.37 14.72 -4.35
N ALA A 260 41.41 14.57 -3.52
CA ALA A 260 42.71 14.05 -3.93
C ALA A 260 42.61 12.68 -4.64
N SER A 261 41.67 11.82 -4.21
CA SER A 261 41.28 10.61 -4.91
C SER A 261 39.79 10.66 -5.22
N ASN A 262 39.44 10.73 -6.51
CA ASN A 262 38.05 10.87 -6.94
C ASN A 262 37.22 9.62 -6.55
N PRO A 263 36.22 9.75 -5.67
CA PRO A 263 35.49 8.62 -5.11
C PRO A 263 34.33 8.14 -5.99
N GLU A 264 33.97 8.85 -7.09
CA GLU A 264 32.74 8.66 -7.87
C GLU A 264 32.48 7.18 -8.22
N ARG A 265 33.46 6.50 -8.81
CA ARG A 265 33.33 5.09 -9.20
C ARG A 265 33.13 4.16 -8.00
N SER A 266 33.89 4.37 -6.93
CA SER A 266 33.77 3.53 -5.72
C SER A 266 32.38 3.66 -5.07
N ILE A 267 31.81 4.88 -5.11
CA ILE A 267 30.48 5.18 -4.59
C ILE A 267 29.41 4.50 -5.44
N THR A 268 29.48 4.60 -6.76
CA THR A 268 28.50 3.98 -7.68
C THR A 268 28.56 2.46 -7.64
N ASP A 269 29.76 1.88 -7.59
CA ASP A 269 29.95 0.43 -7.51
C ASP A 269 29.40 -0.11 -6.19
N ARG A 270 29.64 0.59 -5.07
CA ARG A 270 29.07 0.24 -3.75
C ARG A 270 27.56 0.30 -3.75
N ALA A 271 26.96 1.36 -4.28
CA ALA A 271 25.50 1.48 -4.38
C ALA A 271 24.90 0.36 -5.25
N SER A 272 25.59 -0.07 -6.30
CA SER A 272 25.14 -1.19 -7.14
C SER A 272 25.23 -2.54 -6.42
N GLN A 273 26.33 -2.79 -5.70
CA GLN A 273 26.48 -4.01 -4.89
C GLN A 273 25.44 -4.11 -3.76
N MET A 274 25.16 -2.98 -3.10
CA MET A 274 24.13 -2.91 -2.06
C MET A 274 22.72 -3.12 -2.62
N LYS A 275 22.45 -2.70 -3.87
CA LYS A 275 21.18 -2.98 -4.56
C LYS A 275 20.94 -4.48 -4.66
N LEU A 276 21.93 -5.24 -5.12
CA LEU A 276 21.79 -6.69 -5.29
C LEU A 276 21.49 -7.39 -3.97
N LYS A 277 22.19 -7.00 -2.90
CA LYS A 277 21.94 -7.54 -1.55
C LYS A 277 20.54 -7.19 -1.05
N PHE A 278 20.13 -5.93 -1.21
CA PHE A 278 18.81 -5.47 -0.83
C PHE A 278 17.71 -6.26 -1.55
N LEU A 279 17.81 -6.40 -2.89
CA LEU A 279 16.80 -7.10 -3.68
C LEU A 279 16.70 -8.58 -3.29
N SER A 280 17.82 -9.28 -3.11
CA SER A 280 17.82 -10.68 -2.66
C SER A 280 17.08 -10.84 -1.34
N HIS A 281 17.46 -10.07 -0.33
CA HIS A 281 16.84 -10.16 1.00
C HIS A 281 15.37 -9.73 0.99
N TYR A 282 15.01 -8.69 0.25
CA TYR A 282 13.62 -8.22 0.16
C TYR A 282 12.71 -9.29 -0.47
N LEU A 283 13.17 -9.99 -1.50
CA LEU A 283 12.41 -11.07 -2.15
C LEU A 283 12.32 -12.32 -1.27
N GLU A 284 13.37 -12.64 -0.52
CA GLU A 284 13.37 -13.73 0.45
C GLU A 284 12.33 -13.51 1.57
N THR A 285 12.15 -12.26 2.01
CA THR A 285 11.20 -11.93 3.09
C THR A 285 9.78 -11.66 2.63
N SER A 286 9.61 -11.04 1.45
CA SER A 286 8.32 -10.50 0.99
C SER A 286 7.73 -11.28 -0.20
N GLY A 287 8.43 -12.29 -0.70
CA GLY A 287 8.01 -13.14 -1.82
C GLY A 287 8.52 -12.69 -3.19
N ASN A 288 8.65 -13.66 -4.11
CA ASN A 288 9.25 -13.47 -5.43
C ASN A 288 8.48 -12.50 -6.35
N GLY A 289 7.20 -12.24 -6.08
CA GLY A 289 6.37 -11.28 -6.82
C GLY A 289 6.70 -9.81 -6.56
N GLN A 290 7.54 -9.51 -5.56
CA GLN A 290 7.78 -8.13 -5.08
C GLN A 290 8.97 -7.42 -5.73
N GLY A 291 9.50 -7.94 -6.85
CA GLY A 291 10.73 -7.42 -7.47
C GLY A 291 10.62 -5.95 -7.88
N ALA A 292 9.53 -5.55 -8.53
CA ALA A 292 9.31 -4.16 -8.94
C ALA A 292 9.20 -3.21 -7.74
N VAL A 293 8.54 -3.65 -6.67
CA VAL A 293 8.42 -2.88 -5.43
C VAL A 293 9.78 -2.72 -4.77
N ALA A 294 10.53 -3.81 -4.63
CA ALA A 294 11.88 -3.79 -4.07
C ALA A 294 12.79 -2.83 -4.84
N GLU A 295 12.75 -2.86 -6.17
CA GLU A 295 13.51 -1.92 -7.00
C GLU A 295 13.11 -0.47 -6.75
N GLN A 296 11.81 -0.20 -6.64
CA GLN A 296 11.31 1.14 -6.37
C GLN A 296 11.72 1.63 -4.99
N ARG A 297 11.62 0.80 -3.94
CA ARG A 297 12.08 1.13 -2.58
C ARG A 297 13.58 1.45 -2.56
N TYR A 298 14.38 0.63 -3.23
CA TYR A 298 15.82 0.86 -3.30
C TYR A 298 16.18 2.14 -4.07
N ARG A 299 15.45 2.44 -5.16
CA ARG A 299 15.62 3.68 -5.91
C ARG A 299 15.35 4.89 -5.03
N GLN A 300 14.25 4.88 -4.28
CA GLN A 300 13.92 5.95 -3.33
C GLN A 300 15.00 6.11 -2.25
N ALA A 301 15.52 5.00 -1.71
CA ALA A 301 16.60 5.01 -0.72
C ALA A 301 17.90 5.58 -1.28
N THR A 302 18.21 5.23 -2.53
CA THR A 302 19.40 5.74 -3.25
C THR A 302 19.29 7.25 -3.51
N ASN A 303 18.10 7.74 -3.87
CA ASN A 303 17.85 9.16 -4.07
C ASN A 303 18.03 9.94 -2.76
N LEU A 304 17.49 9.41 -1.66
CA LEU A 304 17.66 10.00 -0.33
C LEU A 304 19.13 9.99 0.08
N TYR A 305 19.85 8.89 -0.14
CA TYR A 305 21.27 8.74 0.15
C TYR A 305 22.14 9.83 -0.52
N TYR A 306 21.99 10.03 -1.83
CA TYR A 306 22.75 11.07 -2.54
C TYR A 306 22.34 12.48 -2.09
N ARG A 307 21.05 12.70 -1.83
CA ARG A 307 20.55 14.00 -1.34
C ARG A 307 21.11 14.35 0.03
N VAL A 308 21.09 13.41 0.98
CA VAL A 308 21.63 13.63 2.33
C VAL A 308 23.14 13.82 2.26
N MET A 309 23.85 13.02 1.46
CA MET A 309 25.29 13.19 1.25
C MET A 309 25.63 14.59 0.75
N LYS A 310 24.90 15.10 -0.25
CA LYS A 310 25.11 16.46 -0.77
C LYS A 310 24.92 17.51 0.32
N ARG A 311 23.84 17.40 1.10
CA ARG A 311 23.55 18.32 2.20
C ARG A 311 24.64 18.29 3.27
N LEU A 312 25.13 17.10 3.65
CA LEU A 312 26.24 16.97 4.58
C LEU A 312 27.51 17.65 4.05
N LEU A 313 27.86 17.42 2.79
CA LEU A 313 29.06 18.01 2.18
C LEU A 313 28.96 19.54 2.06
N ASP A 314 27.77 20.08 1.79
CA ASP A 314 27.55 21.53 1.72
C ASP A 314 27.74 22.20 3.08
N ILE A 315 27.15 21.61 4.12
CA ILE A 315 27.29 22.08 5.51
C ILE A 315 28.77 22.00 5.94
N GLU A 316 29.44 20.89 5.64
CA GLU A 316 30.84 20.70 5.99
C GLU A 316 31.78 21.64 5.23
N ARG A 317 31.46 21.97 3.98
CA ARG A 317 32.21 22.95 3.17
C ARG A 317 32.16 24.34 3.78
N GLU A 318 31.01 24.75 4.30
CA GLU A 318 30.85 26.03 5.01
C GLU A 318 31.59 26.00 6.36
N ARG A 319 31.49 24.88 7.10
CA ARG A 319 32.08 24.72 8.44
C ARG A 319 33.61 24.67 8.43
N LEU A 320 34.21 24.03 7.43
CA LEU A 320 35.65 23.74 7.36
C LEU A 320 36.43 24.67 6.42
N ALA A 321 35.82 25.77 5.96
CA ALA A 321 36.46 26.71 5.06
C ALA A 321 37.85 27.15 5.59
N PRO A 322 38.93 27.04 4.78
CA PRO A 322 38.95 26.88 3.32
C PRO A 322 39.11 25.43 2.80
N LEU A 323 39.04 24.40 3.64
CA LEU A 323 39.25 23.00 3.23
C LEU A 323 38.12 22.54 2.28
N LYS A 324 38.49 22.10 1.07
CA LYS A 324 37.54 21.59 0.05
C LYS A 324 37.72 20.10 -0.25
N ASP A 325 38.75 19.47 0.32
CA ASP A 325 39.06 18.06 0.12
C ASP A 325 38.38 17.22 1.21
N PHE A 326 37.41 16.39 0.80
CA PHE A 326 36.70 15.44 1.67
C PHE A 326 37.11 13.99 1.38
N SER A 327 38.28 13.74 0.79
CA SER A 327 38.73 12.40 0.39
C SER A 327 38.68 11.36 1.51
N SER A 328 39.04 11.75 2.74
CA SER A 328 39.03 10.83 3.89
C SER A 328 37.63 10.35 4.26
N LEU A 329 36.62 11.20 4.07
CA LEU A 329 35.21 10.89 4.30
C LEU A 329 34.61 10.12 3.11
N LEU A 330 34.82 10.61 1.89
CA LEU A 330 34.18 10.09 0.68
C LEU A 330 34.82 8.80 0.13
N ASN A 331 36.02 8.44 0.58
CA ASN A 331 36.59 7.10 0.33
C ASN A 331 36.33 6.13 1.49
N ASN A 332 35.60 6.54 2.53
CA ASN A 332 35.31 5.68 3.69
C ASN A 332 34.12 4.75 3.43
N ASP A 333 34.36 3.44 3.37
CA ASP A 333 33.33 2.44 3.12
C ASP A 333 32.22 2.41 4.19
N VAL A 334 32.59 2.55 5.46
CA VAL A 334 31.65 2.51 6.60
C VAL A 334 30.71 3.70 6.54
N PHE A 335 31.21 4.90 6.21
CA PHE A 335 30.38 6.09 6.04
C PHE A 335 29.28 5.86 5.00
N HIS A 336 29.65 5.37 3.81
CA HIS A 336 28.69 5.16 2.73
C HIS A 336 27.67 4.07 3.04
N ARG A 337 28.11 2.93 3.61
CA ARG A 337 27.19 1.87 4.04
C ARG A 337 26.22 2.34 5.11
N SER A 338 26.70 3.12 6.08
CA SER A 338 25.87 3.65 7.17
C SER A 338 24.84 4.64 6.65
N LEU A 339 25.25 5.56 5.78
CA LEU A 339 24.33 6.55 5.21
C LEU A 339 23.29 5.91 4.29
N LEU A 340 23.68 4.93 3.48
CA LEU A 340 22.76 4.20 2.62
C LEU A 340 21.79 3.33 3.44
N ALA A 341 22.29 2.60 4.45
CA ALA A 341 21.44 1.81 5.35
C ALA A 341 20.42 2.70 6.08
N CYS A 342 20.84 3.86 6.59
CA CYS A 342 19.94 4.84 7.19
C CYS A 342 18.88 5.35 6.19
N SER A 343 19.29 5.64 4.95
CA SER A 343 18.36 6.06 3.90
C SER A 343 17.35 4.96 3.53
N THR A 344 17.79 3.70 3.50
CA THR A 344 16.93 2.54 3.30
C THR A 344 15.95 2.37 4.46
N GLU A 345 16.41 2.49 5.71
CA GLU A 345 15.58 2.38 6.90
C GLU A 345 14.46 3.42 6.91
N ILE A 346 14.78 4.68 6.58
CA ILE A 346 13.80 5.77 6.47
C ILE A 346 12.73 5.42 5.44
N VAL A 347 13.13 4.92 4.25
CA VAL A 347 12.18 4.53 3.20
C VAL A 347 11.31 3.37 3.67
N LEU A 348 11.90 2.26 4.12
CA LEU A 348 11.15 1.07 4.56
C LEU A 348 10.19 1.39 5.70
N THR A 349 10.68 2.12 6.71
CA THR A 349 9.86 2.56 7.84
C THR A 349 8.68 3.38 7.34
N THR A 350 8.90 4.34 6.43
CA THR A 350 7.84 5.21 5.89
C THR A 350 6.68 4.42 5.26
N TYR A 351 6.96 3.29 4.61
CA TYR A 351 5.90 2.42 4.04
C TYR A 351 5.33 1.41 5.05
N ASN A 352 6.02 1.16 6.16
CA ASN A 352 5.60 0.27 7.26
C ASN A 352 4.88 0.97 8.43
N VAL A 353 4.98 2.31 8.57
CA VAL A 353 4.48 3.10 9.74
C VAL A 353 3.04 2.76 10.13
N SER A 354 2.21 2.41 9.16
CA SER A 354 0.80 2.08 9.37
C SER A 354 0.54 0.77 10.13
N SER A 355 1.54 -0.10 10.30
CA SER A 355 1.40 -1.29 11.16
C SER A 355 1.61 -0.98 12.65
N PHE A 356 2.32 0.11 12.98
CA PHE A 356 2.68 0.47 14.36
C PHE A 356 1.85 1.62 14.94
N ASP A 357 1.48 2.62 14.13
CA ASP A 357 0.83 3.85 14.62
C ASP A 357 -0.71 3.78 14.73
N VAL A 358 -1.37 2.75 14.18
CA VAL A 358 -2.81 2.49 14.43
C VAL A 358 -3.09 2.34 15.94
N HIS A 359 -2.08 1.98 16.72
CA HIS A 359 -2.17 1.84 18.17
C HIS A 359 -2.11 3.16 18.96
N ARG A 360 -1.63 4.25 18.36
CA ARG A 360 -1.45 5.52 19.10
C ARG A 360 -2.67 6.44 18.99
N GLU A 361 -3.36 6.43 17.85
CA GLU A 361 -4.54 7.28 17.62
C GLU A 361 -5.86 6.70 18.17
N GLN A 362 -5.89 5.42 18.59
CA GLN A 362 -7.08 4.82 19.21
C GLN A 362 -7.17 5.06 20.73
N ASN A 363 -6.16 5.69 21.33
CA ASN A 363 -6.03 5.92 22.78
C ASN A 363 -6.10 7.39 23.21
N THR A 364 -6.58 8.26 22.33
CA THR A 364 -6.98 9.65 22.63
C THR A 364 -8.36 9.89 22.06
#